data_AF-A0AA39ME98-F1
#
_entry.id   AF-A0AA39ME98-F1
#
_cell.length_a   1.000
_cell.length_b   1.000
_cell.length_c   1.000
_cell.angle_alpha   90.00
_cell.angle_beta   90.00
_cell.angle_gamma   90.00
#
_symmetry.space_group_name_H-M   'P 1'
#
loop_
_entity.id
_entity.type
_entity.pdbx_description
1 polymer ?
#
loop_
_entity_poly.entity_id
_entity_poly.type
_entity_poly.pdbx_seq_one_letter_code
_entity_poly.pdbx_strand_id
1 'polypeptide(L)'
;MSDDYQAPVPVISSHLADTPCAAFDVSDLLDILNDKLRTSYSLDTPSLSSLLKDCINKNYNFGMAYGLLRHIWYTNNWSTVQDKLHKWEEEDQEMRQKALVGKQIINPHLPPRRVWDLYSNRVVPWWSIGISPISHAWMEEKDCVNMWTPINGYDWPVSIPKDTNLNLICIEMLNLGAEYAWLDVLYLKQVYGRGEDLRTEEWKLDVPTIGAVYRCSIPVVCYLSGLGLPLSLKEGDLDSDQCWFRHAWTLQKVDTSDGPLHEPIDEDGNYETELLTRFHKHLKSMDYIFYGNMVSTNPVDKVAGLTFSLRSKRIPAYDETQGWLFYQYPEPGNAGAKWRPSWDQVMTQSDSLLIDNTGSNIKSALKQGWFRG
;
A
#
# COMPACT_ATOMS: atom_id res chain seq x y z
N MET A 1 10.95 14.25 30.77
CA MET A 1 11.99 15.15 30.23
C MET A 1 13.20 14.32 29.85
N SER A 2 13.21 13.92 28.58
CA SER A 2 14.40 13.55 27.82
C SER A 2 14.06 13.97 26.40
N ASP A 3 13.98 15.29 26.20
CA ASP A 3 13.81 15.91 24.90
C ASP A 3 15.17 15.88 24.21
N ASP A 4 15.55 14.72 23.70
CA ASP A 4 16.65 14.62 22.76
C ASP A 4 16.05 14.93 21.39
N TYR A 5 15.98 16.22 21.07
CA TYR A 5 15.58 16.72 19.76
C TYR A 5 16.67 16.28 18.76
N GLN A 6 16.53 15.06 18.23
CA GLN A 6 17.34 14.60 17.11
C GLN A 6 17.04 15.52 15.92
N ALA A 7 18.07 16.22 15.44
CA ALA A 7 17.98 16.96 14.19
C ALA A 7 17.46 16.02 13.07
N PRO A 8 16.70 16.51 12.08
CA PRO A 8 16.19 15.66 11.00
C PRO A 8 17.35 14.91 10.38
N VAL A 9 17.28 13.58 10.43
CA VAL A 9 18.24 12.71 9.74
C VAL A 9 18.25 13.15 8.25
N PRO A 10 19.40 13.33 7.58
CA PRO A 10 19.40 13.94 6.27
C PRO A 10 18.88 12.96 5.22
N VAL A 11 17.86 13.40 4.50
CA VAL A 11 17.38 12.79 3.25
C VAL A 11 18.55 12.69 2.26
N ILE A 12 18.78 11.51 1.69
CA ILE A 12 19.84 11.30 0.71
C ILE A 12 19.37 11.66 -0.70
N SER A 13 20.29 12.11 -1.54
CA SER A 13 19.95 12.41 -2.94
C SER A 13 19.63 11.14 -3.71
N SER A 14 18.75 11.22 -4.71
CA SER A 14 18.43 10.06 -5.57
C SER A 14 19.67 9.49 -6.25
N HIS A 15 20.59 10.35 -6.70
CA HIS A 15 21.86 9.91 -7.27
C HIS A 15 22.67 9.03 -6.30
N LEU A 16 22.81 9.45 -5.04
CA LEU A 16 23.51 8.64 -4.04
C LEU A 16 22.73 7.35 -3.74
N ALA A 17 21.41 7.45 -3.55
CA ALA A 17 20.56 6.31 -3.28
C ALA A 17 20.64 5.23 -4.37
N ASP A 18 20.73 5.64 -5.64
CA ASP A 18 20.77 4.77 -6.82
C ASP A 18 22.15 4.11 -7.01
N THR A 19 23.21 4.63 -6.40
CA THR A 19 24.56 4.07 -6.52
C THR A 19 24.62 2.67 -5.89
N PRO A 20 25.10 1.64 -6.62
CA PRO A 20 25.35 0.31 -6.04
C PRO A 20 26.33 0.38 -4.85
N CYS A 21 26.07 -0.35 -3.76
CA CYS A 21 27.02 -0.43 -2.65
C CYS A 21 28.39 -0.97 -3.10
N ALA A 22 28.41 -1.84 -4.10
CA ALA A 22 29.63 -2.38 -4.70
C ALA A 22 30.49 -1.34 -5.43
N ALA A 23 30.00 -0.11 -5.64
CA ALA A 23 30.80 0.99 -6.17
C ALA A 23 31.73 1.62 -5.12
N PHE A 24 31.57 1.25 -3.84
CA PHE A 24 32.34 1.74 -2.72
C PHE A 24 33.10 0.60 -2.04
N ASP A 25 34.28 0.90 -1.51
CA ASP A 25 34.89 0.01 -0.52
C ASP A 25 34.13 0.09 0.82
N VAL A 26 34.29 -0.92 1.67
CA VAL A 26 33.59 -1.00 2.97
C VAL A 26 33.88 0.22 3.86
N SER A 27 35.10 0.77 3.78
CA SER A 27 35.47 1.99 4.51
C SER A 27 34.73 3.21 3.98
N ASP A 28 34.72 3.41 2.66
CA ASP A 28 34.03 4.54 2.04
C ASP A 28 32.52 4.51 2.31
N LEU A 29 31.93 3.31 2.26
CA LEU A 29 30.52 3.12 2.58
C LEU A 29 30.20 3.54 4.02
N LEU A 30 31.07 3.18 4.98
CA LEU A 30 30.94 3.58 6.37
C LEU A 30 31.11 5.09 6.53
N ASP A 31 32.08 5.70 5.86
CA ASP A 31 32.33 7.13 5.93
C ASP A 31 31.15 7.95 5.43
N ILE A 32 30.52 7.53 4.32
CA ILE A 32 29.29 8.16 3.81
C ILE A 32 28.14 7.97 4.80
N LEU A 33 27.97 6.78 5.37
CA LEU A 33 26.92 6.55 6.38
C LEU A 33 27.12 7.40 7.64
N ASN A 34 28.36 7.51 8.12
CA ASN A 34 28.73 8.35 9.24
C ASN A 34 28.48 9.83 8.96
N ASP A 35 28.84 10.34 7.77
CA ASP A 35 28.54 11.71 7.33
C ASP A 35 27.04 11.99 7.38
N LYS A 36 26.24 11.10 6.76
CA LYS A 36 24.78 11.27 6.71
C LYS A 36 24.15 11.14 8.09
N LEU A 37 24.48 10.11 8.83
CA LEU A 37 23.83 9.84 10.11
C LEU A 37 24.47 10.62 11.28
N ARG A 38 25.46 11.48 10.97
CA ARG A 38 26.21 12.32 11.91
C ARG A 38 26.81 11.51 13.06
N THR A 39 27.43 10.39 12.72
CA THR A 39 28.10 9.47 13.64
C THR A 39 29.59 9.35 13.29
N SER A 40 30.33 8.64 14.14
CA SER A 40 31.77 8.41 13.96
C SER A 40 32.15 6.97 14.31
N TYR A 41 31.35 6.00 13.84
CA TYR A 41 31.67 4.58 14.05
C TYR A 41 32.91 4.19 13.26
N SER A 42 33.70 3.27 13.80
CA SER A 42 34.85 2.68 13.10
C SER A 42 34.54 1.26 12.64
N LEU A 43 35.35 0.72 11.72
CA LEU A 43 35.24 -0.68 11.30
C LEU A 43 35.58 -1.69 12.41
N ASP A 44 36.16 -1.24 13.53
CA ASP A 44 36.37 -2.04 14.74
C ASP A 44 35.06 -2.23 15.53
N THR A 45 34.01 -1.50 15.18
CA THR A 45 32.68 -1.67 15.76
C THR A 45 32.20 -3.09 15.45
N PRO A 46 31.83 -3.90 16.47
CA PRO A 46 31.43 -5.29 16.27
C PRO A 46 30.35 -5.44 15.21
N SER A 47 30.44 -6.45 14.34
CA SER A 47 29.46 -6.80 13.30
C SER A 47 29.23 -5.75 12.20
N LEU A 48 29.66 -4.50 12.34
CA LEU A 48 29.42 -3.43 11.37
C LEU A 48 30.10 -3.71 10.03
N SER A 49 31.38 -4.11 10.04
CA SER A 49 32.09 -4.47 8.81
C SER A 49 31.44 -5.65 8.07
N SER A 50 30.94 -6.65 8.81
CA SER A 50 30.22 -7.78 8.21
C SER A 50 28.92 -7.32 7.57
N LEU A 51 28.15 -6.49 8.26
CA LEU A 51 26.86 -6.00 7.79
C LEU A 51 27.00 -5.16 6.51
N LEU A 52 28.02 -4.31 6.44
CA LEU A 52 28.33 -3.53 5.23
C LEU A 52 28.75 -4.44 4.06
N LYS A 53 29.54 -5.48 4.32
CA LYS A 53 29.87 -6.50 3.32
C LYS A 53 28.64 -7.27 2.86
N ASP A 54 27.71 -7.58 3.75
CA ASP A 54 26.46 -8.26 3.40
C ASP A 54 25.61 -7.40 2.45
N CYS A 55 25.52 -6.08 2.68
CA CYS A 55 24.87 -5.16 1.75
C CYS A 55 25.48 -5.19 0.34
N ILE A 56 26.82 -5.23 0.27
CA ILE A 56 27.55 -5.34 -1.01
C ILE A 56 27.26 -6.69 -1.69
N ASN A 57 27.37 -7.79 -0.93
CA ASN A 57 27.16 -9.15 -1.45
C ASN A 57 25.72 -9.37 -1.94
N LYS A 58 24.74 -8.73 -1.30
CA LYS A 58 23.33 -8.75 -1.71
C LYS A 58 23.04 -7.82 -2.90
N ASN A 59 24.05 -7.16 -3.47
CA ASN A 59 23.93 -6.19 -4.57
C ASN A 59 22.94 -5.06 -4.27
N TYR A 60 22.87 -4.61 -3.01
CA TYR A 60 22.04 -3.48 -2.66
C TYR A 60 22.59 -2.18 -3.26
N ASN A 61 21.69 -1.28 -3.59
CA ASN A 61 22.05 0.13 -3.78
C ASN A 61 22.17 0.82 -2.42
N PHE A 62 22.86 1.95 -2.39
CA PHE A 62 23.12 2.69 -1.17
C PHE A 62 21.82 3.10 -0.47
N GLY A 63 20.76 3.45 -1.22
CA GLY A 63 19.47 3.79 -0.63
C GLY A 63 18.86 2.63 0.16
N MET A 64 18.94 1.41 -0.38
CA MET A 64 18.43 0.22 0.30
C MET A 64 19.23 -0.07 1.57
N ALA A 65 20.56 -0.03 1.48
CA ALA A 65 21.43 -0.19 2.65
C ALA A 65 21.16 0.90 3.70
N TYR A 66 21.09 2.16 3.29
CA TYR A 66 20.80 3.30 4.15
C TYR A 66 19.44 3.14 4.85
N GLY A 67 18.37 2.80 4.13
CA GLY A 67 17.04 2.63 4.71
C GLY A 67 16.96 1.49 5.73
N LEU A 68 17.58 0.34 5.44
CA LEU A 68 17.65 -0.79 6.38
C LEU A 68 18.46 -0.45 7.63
N LEU A 69 19.59 0.22 7.45
CA LEU A 69 20.54 0.51 8.53
C LEU A 69 20.11 1.70 9.39
N ARG A 70 19.43 2.70 8.82
CA ARG A 70 18.97 3.90 9.53
C ARG A 70 18.15 3.56 10.77
N HIS A 71 17.29 2.56 10.68
CA HIS A 71 16.44 2.12 11.79
C HIS A 71 17.23 1.58 13.00
N ILE A 72 18.42 1.02 12.77
CA ILE A 72 19.23 0.32 13.79
C ILE A 72 20.54 1.06 14.12
N TRP A 73 20.82 2.15 13.42
CA TRP A 73 22.13 2.81 13.41
C TRP A 73 22.56 3.36 14.78
N TYR A 74 21.61 3.83 15.57
CA TYR A 74 21.86 4.39 16.91
C TYR A 74 21.80 3.36 18.03
N THR A 75 21.99 2.07 17.71
CA THR A 75 21.96 1.01 18.71
C THR A 75 23.19 1.05 19.63
N ASN A 76 22.96 0.84 20.93
CA ASN A 76 24.03 0.71 21.91
C ASN A 76 24.77 -0.64 21.85
N ASN A 77 24.25 -1.61 21.09
CA ASN A 77 24.82 -2.95 21.03
C ASN A 77 24.88 -3.52 19.61
N TRP A 78 25.93 -3.13 18.89
CA TRP A 78 26.23 -3.57 17.54
C TRP A 78 26.45 -5.09 17.39
N SER A 79 26.92 -5.77 18.44
CA SER A 79 27.18 -7.22 18.38
C SER A 79 25.92 -8.06 18.11
N THR A 80 24.74 -7.53 18.43
CA THR A 80 23.45 -8.24 18.30
C THR A 80 22.64 -7.82 17.07
N VAL A 81 23.17 -6.93 16.24
CA VAL A 81 22.40 -6.28 15.17
C VAL A 81 21.99 -7.27 14.08
N GLN A 82 22.93 -8.09 13.59
CA GLN A 82 22.62 -9.10 12.57
C GLN A 82 21.55 -10.08 13.07
N ASP A 83 21.70 -10.59 14.30
CA ASP A 83 20.72 -11.49 14.92
C ASP A 83 19.33 -10.84 15.04
N LYS A 84 19.27 -9.54 15.37
CA LYS A 84 18.00 -8.80 15.44
C LYS A 84 17.34 -8.67 14.08
N LEU A 85 18.09 -8.34 13.03
CA LEU A 85 17.55 -8.24 11.67
C LEU A 85 17.00 -9.58 11.18
N HIS A 86 17.76 -10.66 11.38
CA HIS A 86 17.30 -12.01 11.06
C HIS A 86 16.05 -12.39 11.85
N LYS A 87 16.03 -12.09 13.15
CA LYS A 87 14.86 -12.32 13.99
C LYS A 87 13.62 -11.57 13.51
N TRP A 88 13.73 -10.31 13.10
CA TRP A 88 12.59 -9.55 12.57
C TRP A 88 12.06 -10.14 11.27
N GLU A 89 12.94 -10.57 10.38
CA GLU A 89 12.56 -11.26 9.14
C GLU A 89 11.83 -12.59 9.43
N GLU A 90 12.36 -13.40 10.37
CA GLU A 90 11.73 -14.65 10.80
C GLU A 90 10.37 -14.43 11.46
N GLU A 91 10.26 -13.45 12.36
CA GLU A 91 9.00 -13.09 13.02
C GLU A 91 7.94 -12.59 12.02
N ASP A 92 8.36 -11.79 11.04
CA ASP A 92 7.50 -11.29 9.95
C ASP A 92 6.95 -12.44 9.08
N GLN A 93 7.82 -13.39 8.73
CA GLN A 93 7.47 -14.57 7.96
C GLN A 93 6.55 -15.51 8.75
N GLU A 94 6.86 -15.80 10.01
CA GLU A 94 6.07 -16.66 10.87
C GLU A 94 4.67 -16.06 11.11
N MET A 95 4.59 -14.75 11.36
CA MET A 95 3.32 -14.03 11.52
C MET A 95 2.41 -14.22 10.31
N ARG A 96 2.95 -14.08 9.10
CA ARG A 96 2.18 -14.21 7.85
C ARG A 96 1.77 -15.63 7.54
N GLN A 97 2.66 -16.60 7.81
CA GLN A 97 2.33 -18.02 7.70
C GLN A 97 1.19 -18.41 8.65
N LYS A 98 1.22 -17.94 9.90
CA LYS A 98 0.17 -18.18 10.89
C LYS A 98 -1.14 -17.48 10.54
N ALA A 99 -1.09 -16.36 9.83
CA ALA A 99 -2.29 -15.60 9.49
C ALA A 99 -3.17 -16.26 8.42
N LEU A 100 -2.60 -17.16 7.59
CA LEU A 100 -3.31 -17.86 6.52
C LEU A 100 -3.46 -19.35 6.83
N VAL A 101 -4.70 -19.81 7.07
CA VAL A 101 -5.03 -21.22 7.30
C VAL A 101 -5.93 -21.72 6.18
N GLY A 102 -5.39 -22.56 5.30
CA GLY A 102 -6.10 -23.00 4.09
C GLY A 102 -6.42 -21.81 3.18
N LYS A 103 -7.70 -21.54 2.94
CA LYS A 103 -8.19 -20.40 2.13
C LYS A 103 -8.74 -19.25 2.99
N GLN A 104 -8.45 -19.23 4.29
CA GLN A 104 -8.98 -18.24 5.22
C GLN A 104 -7.86 -17.51 5.95
N ILE A 105 -7.95 -16.18 5.96
CA ILE A 105 -7.12 -15.32 6.77
C ILE A 105 -7.77 -15.21 8.15
N ILE A 106 -7.08 -15.70 9.17
CA ILE A 106 -7.56 -15.71 10.57
C ILE A 106 -7.09 -14.50 11.37
N ASN A 107 -6.11 -13.75 10.86
CA ASN A 107 -5.69 -12.47 11.39
C ASN A 107 -5.66 -11.41 10.26
N PRO A 108 -6.71 -10.58 10.14
CA PRO A 108 -6.79 -9.54 9.11
C PRO A 108 -6.10 -8.23 9.51
N HIS A 109 -5.47 -8.16 10.69
CA HIS A 109 -4.74 -6.98 11.16
C HIS A 109 -3.25 -7.19 11.01
N LEU A 110 -2.84 -7.47 9.77
CA LEU A 110 -1.45 -7.58 9.43
C LEU A 110 -0.88 -6.20 9.08
N PRO A 111 0.34 -5.91 9.54
CA PRO A 111 1.07 -4.75 9.06
C PRO A 111 1.44 -4.94 7.58
N PRO A 112 1.72 -3.85 6.84
CA PRO A 112 2.26 -3.97 5.50
C PRO A 112 3.60 -4.73 5.55
N ARG A 113 3.95 -5.42 4.48
CA ARG A 113 5.22 -6.15 4.30
C ARG A 113 6.41 -5.23 4.02
N ARG A 114 6.14 -4.04 3.50
CA ARG A 114 7.10 -3.09 2.98
C ARG A 114 6.54 -1.69 3.16
N VAL A 115 7.42 -0.73 3.35
CA VAL A 115 7.10 0.69 3.50
C VAL A 115 8.06 1.50 2.64
N TRP A 116 7.61 2.66 2.19
CA TRP A 116 8.47 3.60 1.49
C TRP A 116 9.21 4.45 2.52
N ASP A 117 10.49 4.19 2.70
CA ASP A 117 11.39 5.08 3.43
C ASP A 117 11.64 6.33 2.58
N LEU A 118 11.11 7.46 3.04
CA LEU A 118 11.19 8.74 2.33
C LEU A 118 12.61 9.34 2.37
N TYR A 119 13.40 9.01 3.39
CA TYR A 119 14.73 9.56 3.57
C TYR A 119 15.72 8.87 2.63
N SER A 120 15.51 7.57 2.38
CA SER A 120 16.31 6.79 1.43
C SER A 120 15.72 6.73 0.02
N ASN A 121 14.45 7.13 -0.12
CA ASN A 121 13.64 6.98 -1.31
C ASN A 121 13.60 5.53 -1.82
N ARG A 122 13.41 4.58 -0.89
CA ARG A 122 13.31 3.12 -1.18
C ARG A 122 12.17 2.46 -0.46
N VAL A 123 11.64 1.42 -1.09
CA VAL A 123 10.77 0.45 -0.45
C VAL A 123 11.63 -0.52 0.35
N VAL A 124 11.45 -0.53 1.66
CA VAL A 124 12.16 -1.39 2.62
C VAL A 124 11.17 -2.30 3.36
N PRO A 125 11.59 -3.44 3.93
CA PRO A 125 10.73 -4.25 4.78
C PRO A 125 10.13 -3.43 5.93
N TRP A 126 8.92 -3.81 6.35
CA TRP A 126 8.28 -3.15 7.48
C TRP A 126 8.94 -3.57 8.80
N TRP A 127 9.77 -2.70 9.35
CA TRP A 127 10.31 -2.83 10.72
C TRP A 127 10.10 -1.58 11.56
N SER A 128 9.39 -0.59 11.02
CA SER A 128 9.26 0.75 11.61
C SER A 128 7.86 1.01 12.16
N ILE A 129 7.82 1.80 13.23
CA ILE A 129 6.57 2.35 13.77
C ILE A 129 6.35 3.71 13.13
N GLY A 130 5.13 3.98 12.71
CA GLY A 130 4.72 5.31 12.26
C GLY A 130 4.72 5.48 10.74
N ILE A 131 3.69 4.90 10.10
CA ILE A 131 3.51 4.93 8.65
C ILE A 131 2.44 5.96 8.32
N SER A 132 2.75 6.88 7.40
CA SER A 132 1.77 7.79 6.81
C SER A 132 1.19 7.17 5.54
N PRO A 133 -0.07 6.72 5.55
CA PRO A 133 -0.67 6.14 4.36
C PRO A 133 -0.97 7.23 3.33
N ILE A 134 -0.82 6.89 2.05
CA ILE A 134 -1.25 7.71 0.93
C ILE A 134 -2.50 7.04 0.33
N SER A 135 -3.51 7.83 0.04
CA SER A 135 -4.67 7.41 -0.74
C SER A 135 -4.85 8.37 -1.91
N HIS A 136 -5.30 7.85 -3.04
CA HIS A 136 -5.47 8.66 -4.24
C HIS A 136 -6.62 8.16 -5.10
N ALA A 137 -7.18 9.07 -5.91
CA ALA A 137 -8.17 8.73 -6.92
C ALA A 137 -7.55 7.85 -8.01
N TRP A 138 -8.40 7.07 -8.67
CA TRP A 138 -8.00 6.23 -9.79
C TRP A 138 -8.01 7.07 -11.06
N MET A 139 -7.10 6.73 -11.96
CA MET A 139 -7.03 7.32 -13.28
C MET A 139 -7.26 6.21 -14.30
N GLU A 140 -7.81 6.57 -15.45
CA GLU A 140 -7.95 5.62 -16.55
C GLU A 140 -6.58 5.12 -17.00
N GLU A 141 -6.52 3.89 -17.49
CA GLU A 141 -5.27 3.29 -17.99
C GLU A 141 -4.62 4.15 -19.08
N LYS A 142 -5.44 4.82 -19.91
CA LYS A 142 -4.97 5.75 -20.96
C LYS A 142 -4.25 6.99 -20.39
N ASP A 143 -4.54 7.37 -19.16
CA ASP A 143 -4.00 8.54 -18.46
C ASP A 143 -2.90 8.14 -17.46
N CYS A 144 -2.63 6.84 -17.34
CA CYS A 144 -1.53 6.27 -16.58
C CYS A 144 -0.33 5.89 -17.47
N VAL A 145 0.82 5.74 -16.83
CA VAL A 145 2.06 5.22 -17.40
C VAL A 145 2.64 4.19 -16.43
N ASN A 146 3.11 3.08 -16.99
CA ASN A 146 3.83 2.05 -16.26
C ASN A 146 5.33 2.38 -16.25
N MET A 147 5.84 2.82 -15.10
CA MET A 147 7.21 3.28 -14.94
C MET A 147 8.05 2.29 -14.13
N TRP A 148 9.23 1.94 -14.65
CA TRP A 148 10.26 1.22 -13.89
C TRP A 148 11.05 2.20 -13.03
N THR A 149 11.10 1.97 -11.72
CA THR A 149 11.70 2.91 -10.77
C THR A 149 12.69 2.21 -9.84
N PRO A 150 13.80 2.88 -9.44
CA PRO A 150 14.70 2.34 -8.43
C PRO A 150 14.07 2.29 -7.03
N ILE A 151 12.96 3.01 -6.80
CA ILE A 151 12.27 3.09 -5.51
C ILE A 151 11.85 1.70 -5.01
N ASN A 152 11.26 0.86 -5.88
CA ASN A 152 10.91 -0.53 -5.57
C ASN A 152 11.97 -1.53 -6.08
N GLY A 153 13.21 -1.08 -6.29
CA GLY A 153 14.30 -1.94 -6.76
C GLY A 153 14.18 -2.43 -8.21
N TYR A 154 13.33 -1.81 -9.04
CA TYR A 154 13.01 -2.30 -10.39
C TYR A 154 12.43 -3.72 -10.38
N ASP A 155 11.64 -4.05 -9.36
CA ASP A 155 11.01 -5.37 -9.26
C ASP A 155 9.73 -5.48 -10.10
N TRP A 156 8.95 -4.40 -10.20
CA TRP A 156 7.75 -4.32 -11.07
C TRP A 156 7.53 -2.89 -11.57
N PRO A 157 6.80 -2.71 -12.69
CA PRO A 157 6.40 -1.38 -13.14
C PRO A 157 5.35 -0.79 -12.20
N VAL A 158 5.47 0.50 -11.91
CA VAL A 158 4.55 1.27 -11.07
C VAL A 158 3.63 2.06 -11.98
N SER A 159 2.32 1.81 -11.90
CA SER A 159 1.32 2.55 -12.69
C SER A 159 0.98 3.86 -11.98
N ILE A 160 1.32 5.00 -12.58
CA ILE A 160 1.05 6.33 -12.06
C ILE A 160 0.48 7.24 -13.14
N PRO A 161 -0.25 8.32 -12.80
CA PRO A 161 -0.70 9.29 -13.79
C PRO A 161 0.46 9.91 -14.57
N LYS A 162 0.23 10.29 -15.84
CA LYS A 162 1.26 10.83 -16.74
C LYS A 162 2.03 12.03 -16.21
N ASP A 163 1.33 12.90 -15.49
CA ASP A 163 1.91 14.14 -14.97
C ASP A 163 2.45 13.99 -13.53
N THR A 164 2.49 12.76 -13.00
CA THR A 164 2.92 12.47 -11.63
C THR A 164 4.44 12.28 -11.54
N ASN A 165 5.02 12.83 -10.46
CA ASN A 165 6.42 12.60 -10.10
C ASN A 165 6.54 12.10 -8.66
N LEU A 166 6.96 10.85 -8.49
CA LEU A 166 7.14 10.23 -7.17
C LEU A 166 8.13 10.99 -6.28
N ASN A 167 9.14 11.66 -6.84
CA ASN A 167 10.07 12.46 -6.03
C ASN A 167 9.39 13.70 -5.45
N LEU A 168 8.43 14.31 -6.16
CA LEU A 168 7.66 15.44 -5.64
C LEU A 168 6.74 14.98 -4.49
N ILE A 169 6.11 13.82 -4.64
CA ILE A 169 5.31 13.20 -3.57
C ILE A 169 6.20 12.91 -2.35
N CYS A 170 7.40 12.39 -2.56
CA CYS A 170 8.35 12.16 -1.46
C CYS A 170 8.67 13.47 -0.72
N ILE A 171 8.97 14.55 -1.44
CA ILE A 171 9.23 15.87 -0.85
C ILE A 171 8.00 16.39 -0.09
N GLU A 172 6.80 16.24 -0.65
CA GLU A 172 5.55 16.63 0.01
C GLU A 172 5.35 15.89 1.32
N MET A 173 5.52 14.56 1.31
CA MET A 173 5.40 13.74 2.52
C MET A 173 6.45 14.10 3.58
N LEU A 174 7.70 14.37 3.16
CA LEU A 174 8.76 14.84 4.06
C LEU A 174 8.42 16.19 4.69
N ASN A 175 7.84 17.12 3.92
CA ASN A 175 7.39 18.42 4.44
C ASN A 175 6.25 18.29 5.45
N LEU A 176 5.43 17.23 5.35
CA LEU A 176 4.41 16.86 6.34
C LEU A 176 5.00 16.14 7.57
N GLY A 177 6.32 15.98 7.63
CA GLY A 177 7.02 15.32 8.74
C GLY A 177 6.96 13.79 8.69
N ALA A 178 6.53 13.20 7.58
CA ALA A 178 6.53 11.75 7.44
C ALA A 178 7.95 11.23 7.21
N GLU A 179 8.31 10.14 7.88
CA GLU A 179 9.56 9.41 7.62
C GLU A 179 9.33 8.18 6.75
N TYR A 180 8.20 7.51 6.97
CA TYR A 180 7.78 6.33 6.25
C TYR A 180 6.39 6.56 5.68
N ALA A 181 6.22 6.31 4.39
CA ALA A 181 4.93 6.33 3.74
C ALA A 181 4.51 4.93 3.31
N TRP A 182 3.21 4.76 3.09
CA TRP A 182 2.70 3.58 2.39
C TRP A 182 1.88 4.01 1.19
N LEU A 183 2.24 3.46 0.04
CA LEU A 183 1.61 3.71 -1.25
C LEU A 183 1.42 2.36 -1.96
N ASP A 184 0.17 2.02 -2.26
CA ASP A 184 -0.25 0.72 -2.82
C ASP A 184 0.52 0.34 -4.09
N VAL A 185 0.70 1.27 -5.03
CA VAL A 185 1.39 1.02 -6.32
C VAL A 185 2.88 0.72 -6.14
N LEU A 186 3.51 1.19 -5.05
CA LEU A 186 4.89 0.86 -4.68
C LEU A 186 5.02 -0.40 -3.84
N TYR A 187 3.91 -0.86 -3.24
CA TYR A 187 3.89 -1.92 -2.25
C TYR A 187 3.48 -3.28 -2.83
N LEU A 188 2.38 -3.30 -3.58
CA LEU A 188 1.86 -4.51 -4.21
C LEU A 188 2.61 -4.79 -5.50
N LYS A 189 3.24 -5.97 -5.58
CA LYS A 189 3.78 -6.51 -6.83
C LYS A 189 2.71 -6.43 -7.91
N GLN A 190 2.97 -5.68 -8.98
CA GLN A 190 2.05 -5.54 -10.12
C GLN A 190 2.29 -6.63 -11.16
N VAL A 191 1.30 -6.81 -12.04
CA VAL A 191 1.41 -7.71 -13.20
C VAL A 191 2.56 -7.24 -14.11
N TYR A 192 3.24 -8.18 -14.75
CA TYR A 192 4.40 -7.98 -15.62
C TYR A 192 5.72 -7.66 -14.88
N GLY A 193 5.78 -7.97 -13.58
CA GLY A 193 6.97 -7.83 -12.75
C GLY A 193 7.86 -9.08 -12.71
N ARG A 194 9.01 -8.98 -12.02
CA ARG A 194 9.82 -10.15 -11.65
C ARG A 194 9.19 -10.88 -10.46
N GLY A 195 9.12 -12.21 -10.55
CA GLY A 195 8.58 -13.08 -9.50
C GLY A 195 7.05 -13.08 -9.43
N GLU A 196 6.40 -13.36 -10.57
CA GLU A 196 4.92 -13.51 -10.68
C GLU A 196 4.35 -14.61 -9.76
N ASP A 197 5.15 -15.64 -9.49
CA ASP A 197 4.85 -16.68 -8.51
C ASP A 197 4.78 -16.09 -7.08
N LEU A 198 5.77 -15.27 -6.70
CA LEU A 198 5.76 -14.57 -5.42
C LEU A 198 4.60 -13.57 -5.33
N ARG A 199 4.25 -12.88 -6.41
CA ARG A 199 3.09 -11.98 -6.46
C ARG A 199 1.82 -12.73 -6.07
N THR A 200 1.56 -13.88 -6.69
CA THR A 200 0.36 -14.66 -6.44
C THR A 200 0.27 -15.11 -4.98
N GLU A 201 1.39 -15.54 -4.38
CA GLU A 201 1.42 -15.93 -2.97
C GLU A 201 1.30 -14.74 -2.01
N GLU A 202 1.95 -13.60 -2.30
CA GLU A 202 1.81 -12.38 -1.50
C GLU A 202 0.37 -11.86 -1.54
N TRP A 203 -0.26 -11.84 -2.72
CA TRP A 203 -1.60 -11.32 -2.91
C TRP A 203 -2.65 -12.06 -2.10
N LYS A 204 -2.52 -13.39 -1.93
CA LYS A 204 -3.41 -14.22 -1.07
C LYS A 204 -3.68 -13.57 0.28
N LEU A 205 -2.66 -12.91 0.84
CA LEU A 205 -2.69 -12.30 2.17
C LEU A 205 -2.75 -10.78 2.10
N ASP A 206 -1.89 -10.16 1.29
CA ASP A 206 -1.59 -8.73 1.36
C ASP A 206 -2.73 -7.88 0.78
N VAL A 207 -3.42 -8.34 -0.28
CA VAL A 207 -4.55 -7.59 -0.88
C VAL A 207 -5.76 -7.54 0.07
N PRO A 208 -6.23 -8.65 0.69
CA PRO A 208 -7.36 -8.59 1.60
C PRO A 208 -7.06 -7.83 2.91
N THR A 209 -5.80 -7.76 3.34
CA THR A 209 -5.43 -7.06 4.59
C THR A 209 -4.96 -5.63 4.39
N ILE A 210 -4.90 -5.14 3.14
CA ILE A 210 -4.32 -3.84 2.80
C ILE A 210 -4.92 -2.67 3.57
N GLY A 211 -6.23 -2.74 3.85
CA GLY A 211 -6.94 -1.71 4.61
C GLY A 211 -6.37 -1.48 6.02
N ALA A 212 -5.69 -2.46 6.61
CA ALA A 212 -5.14 -2.37 7.96
C ALA A 212 -4.19 -1.18 8.15
N VAL A 213 -3.46 -0.77 7.10
CA VAL A 213 -2.55 0.39 7.15
C VAL A 213 -3.28 1.70 7.46
N TYR A 214 -4.54 1.82 7.03
CA TYR A 214 -5.37 3.01 7.24
C TYR A 214 -6.04 3.06 8.62
N ARG A 215 -5.85 2.04 9.47
CA ARG A 215 -6.31 2.05 10.86
C ARG A 215 -5.31 2.63 11.84
N CYS A 216 -4.09 2.90 11.39
CA CYS A 216 -3.06 3.52 12.21
C CYS A 216 -3.50 4.94 12.62
N SER A 217 -3.09 5.38 13.81
CA SER A 217 -3.43 6.70 14.38
C SER A 217 -2.80 7.90 13.65
N ILE A 218 -2.29 7.70 12.44
CA ILE A 218 -1.52 8.69 11.68
C ILE A 218 -2.39 9.25 10.56
N PRO A 219 -2.35 10.56 10.29
CA PRO A 219 -3.11 11.18 9.21
C PRO A 219 -2.84 10.51 7.86
N VAL A 220 -3.90 10.33 7.08
CA VAL A 220 -3.83 9.82 5.70
C VAL A 220 -3.73 11.00 4.75
N VAL A 221 -2.73 10.98 3.87
CA VAL A 221 -2.57 11.99 2.82
C VAL A 221 -3.40 11.58 1.61
N CYS A 222 -4.30 12.45 1.16
CA CYS A 222 -5.30 12.13 0.14
C CYS A 222 -5.11 12.97 -1.12
N TYR A 223 -4.90 12.32 -2.26
CA TYR A 223 -4.91 12.95 -3.59
C TYR A 223 -6.25 12.70 -4.30
N LEU A 224 -7.19 13.63 -4.15
CA LEU A 224 -8.58 13.45 -4.57
C LEU A 224 -8.81 13.46 -6.10
N SER A 225 -7.85 13.96 -6.87
CA SER A 225 -7.93 14.03 -8.35
C SER A 225 -6.94 13.11 -9.06
N GLY A 226 -6.22 12.27 -8.31
CA GLY A 226 -5.21 11.34 -8.83
C GLY A 226 -3.86 11.55 -8.16
N LEU A 227 -3.07 10.47 -8.05
CA LEU A 227 -1.82 10.46 -7.29
C LEU A 227 -0.86 11.59 -7.71
N GLY A 228 -0.48 12.47 -6.79
CA GLY A 228 0.43 13.59 -7.07
C GLY A 228 -0.14 14.69 -7.97
N LEU A 229 -1.43 14.65 -8.30
CA LEU A 229 -2.11 15.69 -9.07
C LEU A 229 -2.75 16.71 -8.13
N PRO A 230 -2.74 18.01 -8.51
CA PRO A 230 -3.47 19.02 -7.76
C PRO A 230 -4.97 18.74 -7.78
N LEU A 231 -5.66 19.14 -6.70
CA LEU A 231 -7.11 19.06 -6.64
C LEU A 231 -7.71 19.86 -7.80
N SER A 232 -8.48 19.18 -8.64
CA SER A 232 -9.31 19.77 -9.66
C SER A 232 -10.72 19.21 -9.51
N LEU A 233 -11.71 20.11 -9.55
CA LEU A 233 -13.11 19.78 -9.37
C LEU A 233 -13.88 20.35 -10.55
N LYS A 234 -14.41 19.45 -11.39
CA LYS A 234 -15.25 19.76 -12.56
C LYS A 234 -16.64 19.19 -12.38
N GLU A 235 -17.59 19.72 -13.14
CA GLU A 235 -18.96 19.23 -13.12
C GLU A 235 -19.00 17.75 -13.54
N GLY A 236 -19.68 16.92 -12.73
CA GLY A 236 -19.73 15.47 -12.93
C GLY A 236 -18.61 14.66 -12.26
N ASP A 237 -17.54 15.27 -11.77
CA ASP A 237 -16.41 14.54 -11.14
C ASP A 237 -16.85 13.78 -9.86
N LEU A 238 -17.78 14.36 -9.08
CA LEU A 238 -18.32 13.72 -7.86
C LEU A 238 -19.16 12.48 -8.16
N ASP A 239 -19.76 12.43 -9.36
CA ASP A 239 -20.62 11.35 -9.82
C ASP A 239 -19.84 10.34 -10.69
N SER A 240 -18.56 10.62 -11.00
CA SER A 240 -17.69 9.72 -11.74
C SER A 240 -17.33 8.47 -10.93
N ASP A 241 -17.19 7.34 -11.61
CA ASP A 241 -16.71 6.08 -11.01
C ASP A 241 -15.24 6.16 -10.55
N GLN A 242 -14.48 7.15 -11.04
CA GLN A 242 -13.11 7.46 -10.64
C GLN A 242 -13.04 8.40 -9.42
N CYS A 243 -14.20 8.89 -8.97
CA CYS A 243 -14.26 9.77 -7.82
C CYS A 243 -13.73 9.06 -6.57
N TRP A 244 -12.77 9.70 -5.89
CA TRP A 244 -12.17 9.14 -4.68
C TRP A 244 -13.21 8.81 -3.58
N PHE A 245 -14.28 9.61 -3.46
CA PHE A 245 -15.38 9.35 -2.52
C PHE A 245 -16.17 8.06 -2.81
N ARG A 246 -16.05 7.52 -4.02
CA ARG A 246 -16.75 6.30 -4.46
C ARG A 246 -15.86 5.07 -4.45
N HIS A 247 -14.61 5.16 -4.02
CA HIS A 247 -13.72 4.02 -3.97
C HIS A 247 -14.08 3.02 -2.86
N ALA A 248 -13.88 1.72 -3.13
CA ALA A 248 -14.12 0.68 -2.13
C ALA A 248 -13.17 0.74 -0.90
N TRP A 249 -12.07 1.48 -1.01
CA TRP A 249 -10.98 1.52 -0.01
C TRP A 249 -11.00 2.80 0.85
N THR A 250 -11.94 3.73 0.62
CA THR A 250 -11.95 5.06 1.24
C THR A 250 -12.87 5.15 2.47
N LEU A 251 -12.57 4.32 3.48
CA LEU A 251 -13.05 4.52 4.86
C LEU A 251 -11.90 5.03 5.73
N GLN A 252 -11.43 6.24 5.43
CA GLN A 252 -10.22 6.82 6.01
C GLN A 252 -10.57 8.09 6.77
N LYS A 253 -9.92 8.28 7.92
CA LYS A 253 -10.04 9.51 8.70
C LYS A 253 -9.18 10.59 8.04
N VAL A 254 -9.84 11.51 7.36
CA VAL A 254 -9.19 12.70 6.77
C VAL A 254 -9.23 13.79 7.82
N ASP A 255 -8.07 14.33 8.22
CA ASP A 255 -8.04 15.56 8.99
C ASP A 255 -8.26 16.73 8.02
N THR A 256 -9.41 17.38 8.16
CA THR A 256 -9.83 18.46 7.26
C THR A 256 -9.48 19.84 7.79
N SER A 257 -8.64 19.97 8.83
CA SER A 257 -8.45 21.27 9.48
C SER A 257 -7.85 22.34 8.57
N ASP A 258 -7.01 21.95 7.59
CA ASP A 258 -6.15 22.90 6.85
C ASP A 258 -6.27 22.77 5.30
N GLY A 259 -7.41 22.30 4.77
CA GLY A 259 -7.61 22.12 3.33
C GLY A 259 -7.64 23.43 2.51
N PRO A 260 -7.21 23.43 1.24
CA PRO A 260 -6.91 24.64 0.43
C PRO A 260 -8.11 25.50 0.00
N LEU A 261 -9.34 25.14 0.38
CA LEU A 261 -10.56 25.88 0.05
C LEU A 261 -11.10 26.60 1.30
N HIS A 262 -10.41 27.66 1.72
CA HIS A 262 -10.97 28.68 2.61
C HIS A 262 -11.75 29.68 1.76
N GLU A 263 -12.92 29.24 1.29
CA GLU A 263 -13.83 30.08 0.52
C GLU A 263 -14.97 30.61 1.41
N PRO A 264 -15.51 31.79 1.10
CA PRO A 264 -16.57 32.40 1.89
C PRO A 264 -17.80 31.50 1.91
N ILE A 265 -18.31 31.27 3.12
CA ILE A 265 -19.51 30.49 3.39
C ILE A 265 -20.65 31.50 3.63
N ASP A 266 -21.80 31.30 3.01
CA ASP A 266 -22.99 32.11 3.28
C ASP A 266 -23.60 31.81 4.66
N GLU A 267 -24.62 32.56 5.07
CA GLU A 267 -25.29 32.36 6.36
C GLU A 267 -25.97 30.98 6.50
N ASP A 268 -26.24 30.31 5.37
CA ASP A 268 -26.87 28.98 5.29
C ASP A 268 -25.84 27.83 5.26
N GLY A 269 -24.55 28.12 5.21
CA GLY A 269 -23.48 27.12 5.20
C GLY A 269 -23.06 26.63 3.80
N ASN A 270 -23.51 27.30 2.73
CA ASN A 270 -23.16 26.97 1.34
C ASN A 270 -21.93 27.75 0.85
N TYR A 271 -21.23 27.14 -0.10
CA TYR A 271 -20.09 27.73 -0.80
C TYR A 271 -20.56 28.44 -2.08
N GLU A 272 -19.66 29.19 -2.73
CA GLU A 272 -19.95 29.97 -3.95
C GLU A 272 -20.62 29.15 -5.07
N THR A 273 -20.33 27.85 -5.15
CA THR A 273 -20.97 26.94 -6.10
C THR A 273 -21.65 25.75 -5.42
N GLU A 274 -22.70 25.23 -6.08
CA GLU A 274 -23.36 23.98 -5.68
C GLU A 274 -22.37 22.80 -5.66
N LEU A 275 -21.45 22.77 -6.64
CA LEU A 275 -20.41 21.74 -6.75
C LEU A 275 -19.47 21.73 -5.53
N LEU A 276 -19.01 22.91 -5.09
CA LEU A 276 -18.20 23.07 -3.87
C LEU A 276 -18.99 22.69 -2.62
N THR A 277 -20.26 23.10 -2.55
CA THR A 277 -21.15 22.73 -1.45
C THR A 277 -21.32 21.21 -1.34
N ARG A 278 -21.53 20.52 -2.46
CA ARG A 278 -21.58 19.04 -2.52
C ARG A 278 -20.24 18.42 -2.11
N PHE A 279 -19.12 18.95 -2.59
CA PHE A 279 -17.78 18.45 -2.26
C PHE A 279 -17.49 18.53 -0.75
N HIS A 280 -17.70 19.69 -0.13
CA HIS A 280 -17.50 19.85 1.31
C HIS A 280 -18.49 19.03 2.14
N LYS A 281 -19.72 18.83 1.65
CA LYS A 281 -20.68 17.91 2.28
C LYS A 281 -20.19 16.47 2.23
N HIS A 282 -19.65 16.01 1.10
CA HIS A 282 -19.04 14.68 0.98
C HIS A 282 -17.87 14.52 1.95
N LEU A 283 -16.93 15.48 2.00
CA LEU A 283 -15.81 15.48 2.95
C LEU A 283 -16.28 15.39 4.41
N LYS A 284 -17.25 16.23 4.83
CA LYS A 284 -17.80 16.20 6.20
C LYS A 284 -18.53 14.89 6.50
N SER A 285 -19.19 14.31 5.51
CA SER A 285 -19.92 13.05 5.69
C SER A 285 -19.01 11.83 5.82
N MET A 286 -17.72 11.94 5.52
CA MET A 286 -16.76 10.84 5.64
C MET A 286 -16.62 10.27 7.05
N ASP A 287 -16.87 11.06 8.09
CA ASP A 287 -16.95 10.54 9.46
C ASP A 287 -18.10 9.52 9.65
N TYR A 288 -19.05 9.47 8.71
CA TYR A 288 -20.31 8.73 8.82
C TYR A 288 -20.65 7.81 7.64
N ILE A 289 -19.92 7.82 6.52
CA ILE A 289 -20.27 7.00 5.35
C ILE A 289 -19.99 5.51 5.65
N PHE A 290 -21.07 4.79 5.90
CA PHE A 290 -21.16 3.34 5.86
C PHE A 290 -22.06 2.98 4.66
N TYR A 291 -21.52 2.20 3.72
CA TYR A 291 -22.21 1.35 2.74
C TYR A 291 -23.15 2.04 1.72
N GLY A 292 -22.80 2.00 0.43
CA GLY A 292 -23.78 2.26 -0.62
C GLY A 292 -23.26 2.12 -2.05
N ASN A 293 -22.30 2.95 -2.45
CA ASN A 293 -21.95 3.15 -3.86
C ASN A 293 -20.44 3.01 -4.13
N MET A 294 -19.83 1.96 -3.58
CA MET A 294 -18.41 1.66 -3.80
C MET A 294 -18.19 1.06 -5.21
N VAL A 295 -17.37 1.73 -6.00
CA VAL A 295 -16.87 1.25 -7.29
C VAL A 295 -15.52 0.60 -7.07
N SER A 296 -15.29 -0.54 -7.73
CA SER A 296 -13.94 -1.09 -7.86
C SER A 296 -13.76 -1.73 -9.23
N THR A 297 -12.54 -1.64 -9.78
CA THR A 297 -12.16 -2.21 -11.07
C THR A 297 -11.94 -3.71 -10.94
N ASN A 298 -11.31 -4.16 -9.85
CA ASN A 298 -11.19 -5.58 -9.55
C ASN A 298 -12.26 -6.00 -8.52
N PRO A 299 -13.14 -6.97 -8.83
CA PRO A 299 -14.16 -7.46 -7.90
C PRO A 299 -13.64 -7.87 -6.52
N VAL A 300 -12.38 -8.31 -6.44
CA VAL A 300 -11.77 -8.69 -5.16
C VAL A 300 -11.56 -7.49 -4.24
N ASP A 301 -11.39 -6.29 -4.78
CA ASP A 301 -11.27 -5.05 -4.02
C ASP A 301 -12.56 -4.72 -3.27
N LYS A 302 -13.73 -5.13 -3.79
CA LYS A 302 -15.01 -5.01 -3.07
C LYS A 302 -15.06 -5.95 -1.87
N VAL A 303 -14.57 -7.18 -2.02
CA VAL A 303 -14.52 -8.16 -0.92
C VAL A 303 -13.54 -7.67 0.16
N ALA A 304 -12.37 -7.16 -0.23
CA ALA A 304 -11.41 -6.54 0.69
C ALA A 304 -12.02 -5.31 1.40
N GLY A 305 -12.63 -4.38 0.66
CA GLY A 305 -13.28 -3.19 1.23
C GLY A 305 -14.43 -3.53 2.18
N LEU A 306 -15.28 -4.51 1.84
CA LEU A 306 -16.38 -4.96 2.70
C LEU A 306 -15.89 -5.63 3.98
N THR A 307 -14.89 -6.49 3.88
CA THR A 307 -14.36 -7.19 5.06
C THR A 307 -13.65 -6.22 6.03
N PHE A 308 -12.98 -5.20 5.49
CA PHE A 308 -12.42 -4.09 6.24
C PHE A 308 -13.49 -3.30 6.99
N SER A 309 -14.57 -2.93 6.30
CA SER A 309 -15.72 -2.20 6.84
C SER A 309 -16.43 -2.96 7.96
N LEU A 310 -16.64 -4.28 7.77
CA LEU A 310 -17.33 -5.15 8.72
C LEU A 310 -16.49 -5.51 9.95
N ARG A 311 -15.23 -5.08 10.04
CA ARG A 311 -14.28 -5.48 11.10
C ARG A 311 -14.26 -6.99 11.32
N SER A 312 -14.33 -7.74 10.21
CA SER A 312 -14.42 -9.19 10.26
C SER A 312 -13.17 -9.76 10.94
N LYS A 313 -13.34 -10.70 11.88
CA LYS A 313 -12.20 -11.38 12.54
C LYS A 313 -11.51 -12.39 11.63
N ARG A 314 -12.19 -12.82 10.57
CA ARG A 314 -11.68 -13.76 9.57
C ARG A 314 -12.18 -13.35 8.20
N ILE A 315 -11.32 -13.40 7.19
CA ILE A 315 -11.63 -12.96 5.83
C ILE A 315 -11.13 -14.02 4.84
N PRO A 316 -11.74 -14.15 3.65
CA PRO A 316 -11.22 -15.06 2.63
C PRO A 316 -9.83 -14.60 2.16
N ALA A 317 -8.95 -15.55 1.87
CA ALA A 317 -7.71 -15.27 1.15
C ALA A 317 -8.02 -14.81 -0.28
N TYR A 318 -7.14 -13.98 -0.84
CA TYR A 318 -7.28 -13.55 -2.23
C TYR A 318 -7.12 -14.74 -3.17
N ASP A 319 -8.04 -14.84 -4.12
CA ASP A 319 -8.03 -15.82 -5.19
C ASP A 319 -8.53 -15.12 -6.45
N GLU A 320 -7.64 -14.91 -7.42
CA GLU A 320 -7.96 -14.28 -8.71
C GLU A 320 -9.16 -14.98 -9.37
N THR A 321 -9.26 -16.29 -9.19
CA THR A 321 -10.34 -17.14 -9.71
C THR A 321 -11.58 -17.17 -8.83
N GLN A 322 -11.66 -16.44 -7.72
CA GLN A 322 -12.92 -16.27 -6.99
C GLN A 322 -13.50 -14.88 -7.19
N GLY A 323 -12.67 -13.85 -7.43
CA GLY A 323 -13.13 -12.49 -7.70
C GLY A 323 -14.16 -12.40 -8.83
N TRP A 324 -13.92 -13.12 -9.93
CA TRP A 324 -14.86 -13.14 -11.06
C TRP A 324 -16.25 -13.69 -10.69
N LEU A 325 -16.35 -14.59 -9.70
CA LEU A 325 -17.62 -15.17 -9.27
C LEU A 325 -18.47 -14.14 -8.50
N PHE A 326 -17.83 -13.29 -7.68
CA PHE A 326 -18.53 -12.18 -6.99
C PHE A 326 -19.00 -11.09 -7.94
N TYR A 327 -18.32 -10.91 -9.08
CA TYR A 327 -18.72 -9.98 -10.13
C TYR A 327 -20.01 -10.40 -10.82
N GLN A 328 -20.14 -11.69 -11.12
CA GLN A 328 -21.33 -12.22 -11.81
C GLN A 328 -22.56 -12.30 -10.90
N TYR A 329 -22.36 -12.36 -9.57
CA TYR A 329 -23.43 -12.54 -8.59
C TYR A 329 -23.35 -11.50 -7.46
N PRO A 330 -23.79 -10.25 -7.71
CA PRO A 330 -23.77 -9.20 -6.70
C PRO A 330 -24.80 -9.41 -5.57
N GLU A 331 -25.71 -10.38 -5.72
CA GLU A 331 -26.71 -10.71 -4.70
C GLU A 331 -26.11 -11.56 -3.57
N PRO A 332 -26.48 -11.29 -2.30
CA PRO A 332 -26.09 -12.14 -1.18
C PRO A 332 -26.47 -13.61 -1.41
N GLY A 333 -25.61 -14.50 -0.93
CA GLY A 333 -25.90 -15.93 -0.89
C GLY A 333 -27.22 -16.20 -0.19
N ASN A 334 -28.13 -16.95 -0.83
CA ASN A 334 -29.39 -17.37 -0.23
C ASN A 334 -29.25 -18.65 0.64
N ALA A 335 -28.02 -19.17 0.78
CA ALA A 335 -27.66 -20.29 1.64
C ALA A 335 -26.81 -19.86 2.86
N GLY A 336 -26.37 -20.82 3.68
CA GLY A 336 -25.76 -20.57 5.00
C GLY A 336 -24.61 -19.54 5.05
N ALA A 337 -23.76 -19.49 4.02
CA ALA A 337 -22.73 -18.45 3.88
C ALA A 337 -23.23 -17.34 2.95
N LYS A 338 -23.83 -16.28 3.51
CA LYS A 338 -24.46 -15.18 2.76
C LYS A 338 -23.50 -14.29 1.95
N TRP A 339 -22.19 -14.45 2.14
CA TRP A 339 -21.19 -13.64 1.45
C TRP A 339 -20.82 -14.20 0.07
N ARG A 340 -21.29 -15.39 -0.34
CA ARG A 340 -21.08 -15.95 -1.70
C ARG A 340 -22.40 -16.50 -2.24
N PRO A 341 -22.67 -16.44 -3.57
CA PRO A 341 -23.89 -17.02 -4.14
C PRO A 341 -23.97 -18.53 -3.85
N SER A 342 -25.18 -19.04 -3.64
CA SER A 342 -25.41 -20.48 -3.52
C SER A 342 -25.32 -21.17 -4.89
N TRP A 343 -25.15 -22.49 -4.89
CA TRP A 343 -25.19 -23.27 -6.13
C TRP A 343 -26.51 -23.09 -6.88
N ASP A 344 -27.62 -22.99 -6.17
CA ASP A 344 -28.93 -22.75 -6.79
C ASP A 344 -28.99 -21.37 -7.45
N GLN A 345 -28.39 -20.33 -6.85
CA GLN A 345 -28.27 -18.99 -7.47
C GLN A 345 -27.41 -19.02 -8.73
N VAL A 346 -26.28 -19.74 -8.69
CA VAL A 346 -25.38 -19.89 -9.85
C VAL A 346 -26.04 -20.67 -10.99
N MET A 347 -26.92 -21.62 -10.67
CA MET A 347 -27.61 -22.44 -11.66
C MET A 347 -28.91 -21.82 -12.18
N THR A 348 -29.45 -20.79 -11.52
CA THR A 348 -30.73 -20.17 -11.90
C THR A 348 -30.60 -18.84 -12.64
N GLN A 349 -29.45 -18.14 -12.54
CA GLN A 349 -29.17 -17.00 -13.43
C GLN A 349 -28.73 -17.50 -14.82
N SER A 350 -29.32 -16.92 -15.86
CA SER A 350 -29.44 -17.44 -17.23
C SER A 350 -28.14 -17.81 -17.97
N ASP A 351 -28.23 -18.84 -18.82
CA ASP A 351 -27.19 -19.53 -19.59
C ASP A 351 -26.29 -18.70 -20.54
N SER A 352 -26.42 -17.37 -20.62
CA SER A 352 -25.82 -16.55 -21.68
C SER A 352 -24.48 -15.87 -21.34
N LEU A 353 -23.88 -16.09 -20.16
CA LEU A 353 -22.67 -15.35 -19.74
C LEU A 353 -21.48 -16.20 -19.26
N LEU A 354 -21.53 -17.53 -19.36
CA LEU A 354 -20.49 -18.42 -18.82
C LEU A 354 -19.47 -18.84 -19.89
N ILE A 355 -18.71 -17.87 -20.38
CA ILE A 355 -17.55 -18.08 -21.24
C ILE A 355 -16.36 -17.40 -20.56
N ASP A 356 -15.30 -18.15 -20.29
CA ASP A 356 -14.05 -17.55 -19.78
C ASP A 356 -13.32 -16.78 -20.89
N ASN A 357 -12.23 -16.08 -20.57
CA ASN A 357 -11.43 -15.36 -21.56
C ASN A 357 -10.80 -16.26 -22.65
N THR A 358 -11.00 -17.57 -22.60
CA THR A 358 -10.53 -18.56 -23.58
C THR A 358 -11.64 -19.22 -24.40
N GLY A 359 -12.90 -18.83 -24.20
CA GLY A 359 -14.02 -19.40 -24.98
C GLY A 359 -14.63 -20.68 -24.40
N SER A 360 -14.21 -21.13 -23.21
CA SER A 360 -14.59 -22.43 -22.66
C SER A 360 -15.84 -22.37 -21.77
N ASN A 361 -16.70 -23.39 -21.85
CA ASN A 361 -17.91 -23.50 -21.04
C ASN A 361 -17.58 -23.96 -19.60
N ILE A 362 -17.70 -23.03 -18.66
CA ILE A 362 -17.24 -23.13 -17.27
C ILE A 362 -18.04 -24.16 -16.44
N LYS A 363 -19.26 -24.54 -16.85
CA LYS A 363 -20.08 -25.55 -16.14
C LYS A 363 -19.37 -26.91 -16.03
N SER A 364 -18.47 -27.22 -16.97
CA SER A 364 -17.70 -28.47 -16.95
C SER A 364 -16.51 -28.43 -15.97
N ALA A 365 -15.85 -27.29 -15.82
CA ALA A 365 -14.67 -27.10 -14.96
C ALA A 365 -15.02 -27.03 -13.46
N LEU A 366 -16.17 -26.42 -13.11
CA LEU A 366 -16.64 -26.30 -11.72
C LEU A 366 -17.10 -27.63 -11.11
N LYS A 367 -17.38 -28.65 -11.93
CA LYS A 367 -17.90 -29.96 -11.50
C LYS A 367 -16.88 -30.79 -10.70
N GLN A 368 -15.59 -30.46 -10.74
CA GLN A 368 -14.52 -31.34 -10.27
C GLN A 368 -13.87 -31.01 -8.91
N GLY A 369 -14.27 -29.98 -8.15
CA GLY A 369 -13.67 -29.86 -6.81
C GLY A 369 -13.97 -28.67 -5.89
N TRP A 370 -14.80 -27.69 -6.28
CA TRP A 370 -14.76 -26.38 -5.61
C TRP A 370 -15.67 -26.21 -4.37
N PHE A 371 -16.61 -27.11 -4.09
CA PHE A 371 -17.65 -26.91 -3.04
C PHE A 371 -17.95 -28.13 -2.16
N ARG A 372 -17.00 -29.04 -1.91
CA ARG A 372 -17.11 -29.95 -0.74
C ARG A 372 -16.37 -29.34 0.44
N GLY A 373 -17.11 -28.65 1.31
CA GLY A 373 -16.61 -27.97 2.52
C GLY A 373 -17.57 -26.89 2.99
#